data_AF-A0A7V3RNM5-F1
#
_entry.id   AF-A0A7V3RNM5-F1
#
_cell.length_a   1.000
_cell.length_b   1.000
_cell.length_c   1.000
_cell.angle_alpha   90.00
_cell.angle_beta   90.00
_cell.angle_gamma   90.00
#
_symmetry.space_group_name_H-M   'P 1'
#
loop_
_entity.id
_entity.type
_entity.pdbx_description
1 polymer ?
#
loop_
_entity_poly.entity_id
_entity_poly.type
_entity_poly.pdbx_seq_one_letter_code
_entity_poly.pdbx_strand_id
1 'polypeptide(L)'
;MNDEVVTMSNHLGPLEVECDAPPYAIVRACRKLGLSEPEDVRWCRNGRRSRRSQTQSWIQFFSPLWGHLMGREERDETLCLCGRPLPLLENYSFTFVSGEQVEYEIGQCPHCRTIYWDKV
;
A
#
# COMPACT_ATOMS: atom_id res chain seq x y z
N MET A 1 49.27 17.33 21.12
CA MET A 1 48.68 16.34 20.21
C MET A 1 47.22 16.24 20.59
N ASN A 2 46.38 17.03 19.92
CA ASN A 2 44.93 16.98 20.09
C ASN A 2 44.39 16.48 18.76
N ASP A 3 43.97 15.21 18.73
CA ASP A 3 43.26 14.64 17.61
C ASP A 3 41.86 15.24 17.57
N GLU A 4 41.66 16.19 16.65
CA GLU A 4 40.34 16.69 16.29
C GLU A 4 39.56 15.56 15.62
N VAL A 5 38.51 15.11 16.30
CA VAL A 5 37.51 14.19 15.73
C VAL A 5 36.82 14.92 14.59
N VAL A 6 37.26 14.66 13.35
CA VAL A 6 36.63 15.16 12.13
C VAL A 6 35.27 14.46 12.00
N THR A 7 34.23 15.17 12.41
CA THR A 7 32.83 14.75 12.28
C THR A 7 32.48 14.58 10.80
N MET A 8 32.39 13.33 10.32
CA MET A 8 31.96 12.98 8.96
C MET A 8 30.44 13.16 8.75
N SER A 9 29.92 14.37 8.95
CA SER A 9 28.48 14.66 8.87
C SER A 9 28.00 15.15 7.48
N ASN A 10 28.90 15.32 6.50
CA ASN A 10 28.60 16.13 5.31
C ASN A 10 28.26 15.33 4.03
N HIS A 11 27.99 14.02 4.12
CA HIS A 11 27.77 13.17 2.92
C HIS A 11 26.35 12.61 2.78
N LEU A 12 25.43 12.94 3.70
CA LEU A 12 24.04 12.56 3.55
C LEU A 12 23.32 13.75 2.91
N GLY A 13 22.95 13.63 1.63
CA GLY A 13 22.03 14.55 0.99
C GLY A 13 20.70 14.62 1.76
N PRO A 14 19.79 15.56 1.41
CA PRO A 14 18.52 15.69 2.09
C PRO A 14 17.81 14.34 2.21
N LEU A 15 17.47 13.94 3.44
CA LEU A 15 16.72 12.70 3.67
C LEU A 15 15.29 12.91 3.18
N GLU A 16 14.95 12.35 2.02
CA GLU A 16 13.58 12.29 1.54
C GLU A 16 12.83 11.21 2.33
N VAL A 17 11.89 11.64 3.18
CA VAL A 17 11.01 10.73 3.92
C VAL A 17 9.75 10.52 3.10
N GLU A 18 9.67 9.37 2.41
CA GLU A 18 8.42 8.91 1.79
C GLU A 18 7.54 8.21 2.84
N CYS A 19 6.30 8.69 2.99
CA CYS A 19 5.27 8.03 3.78
C CYS A 19 4.27 7.34 2.85
N ASP A 20 4.04 6.05 3.05
CA ASP A 20 3.05 5.27 2.29
C ASP A 20 1.60 5.52 2.77
N ALA A 21 1.38 6.32 3.82
CA ALA A 21 0.06 6.70 4.33
C ALA A 21 -0.43 8.04 3.72
N PRO A 22 -1.74 8.25 3.60
CA PRO A 22 -2.29 9.55 3.21
C PRO A 22 -2.05 10.59 4.32
N PRO A 23 -2.37 11.88 4.09
CA PRO A 23 -2.25 12.91 5.13
C PRO A 23 -2.92 12.49 6.43
N TYR A 24 -2.29 12.81 7.57
CA TYR A 24 -2.72 12.30 8.89
C TYR A 24 -4.18 12.64 9.26
N ALA A 25 -4.73 13.74 8.74
CA ALA A 25 -6.14 14.07 8.92
C ALA A 25 -7.07 13.00 8.32
N ILE A 26 -6.71 12.43 7.17
CA ILE A 26 -7.43 11.33 6.52
C ILE A 26 -7.29 10.05 7.35
N VAL A 27 -6.07 9.73 7.80
CA VAL A 27 -5.78 8.58 8.67
C VAL A 27 -6.68 8.60 9.91
N ARG A 28 -6.74 9.73 10.63
CA ARG A 28 -7.61 9.87 11.81
C ARG A 28 -9.09 9.80 11.48
N ALA A 29 -9.51 10.40 10.36
CA ALA A 29 -10.90 10.37 9.94
C ALA A 29 -11.39 8.94 9.64
N CYS A 30 -10.49 8.05 9.22
CA CYS A 30 -10.82 6.65 8.94
C CYS A 30 -11.34 5.86 10.15
N ARG A 31 -11.06 6.28 11.39
CA ARG A 31 -11.72 5.68 12.57
C ARG A 31 -13.24 5.82 12.50
N LYS A 32 -13.73 6.95 11.98
CA LYS A 32 -15.17 7.22 11.80
C LYS A 32 -15.80 6.39 10.69
N LEU A 33 -14.97 5.84 9.79
CA LEU A 33 -15.38 4.92 8.72
C LEU A 33 -15.39 3.46 9.21
N GLY A 34 -15.07 3.21 10.48
CA GLY A 34 -15.03 1.85 11.04
C GLY A 34 -13.69 1.14 10.87
N LEU A 35 -12.65 1.81 10.36
CA LEU A 35 -11.31 1.22 10.30
C LEU A 35 -10.71 1.13 11.71
N SER A 36 -10.15 -0.03 12.03
CA SER A 36 -9.56 -0.32 13.34
C SER A 36 -8.12 0.17 13.41
N GLU A 37 -7.83 1.02 14.40
CA GLU A 37 -6.47 1.51 14.72
C GLU A 37 -5.70 2.06 13.48
N PRO A 38 -6.29 2.97 12.67
CA PRO A 38 -5.67 3.42 11.43
C PRO A 38 -4.30 4.10 11.63
N GLU A 39 -4.01 4.61 12.82
CA GLU A 39 -2.72 5.19 13.19
C GLU A 39 -1.63 4.14 13.49
N ASP A 40 -2.03 2.92 13.86
CA ASP A 40 -1.13 1.88 14.38
C ASP A 40 -1.00 0.67 13.42
N VAL A 41 -1.48 0.81 12.19
CA VAL A 41 -1.44 -0.22 11.16
C VAL A 41 -0.65 0.23 9.94
N ARG A 42 -0.18 -0.75 9.17
CA ARG A 42 0.52 -0.48 7.91
C ARG A 42 -0.44 0.04 6.85
N TRP A 43 -0.04 1.10 6.16
CA TRP A 43 -0.69 1.62 4.96
C TRP A 43 0.02 1.16 3.69
N CYS A 44 -0.73 0.85 2.64
CA CYS A 44 -0.19 0.38 1.36
C CYS A 44 -0.95 1.02 0.20
N ARG A 45 -0.25 1.74 -0.68
CA ARG A 45 -0.86 2.30 -1.90
C ARG A 45 -1.10 1.20 -2.94
N ASN A 46 -2.32 1.13 -3.49
CA ASN A 46 -2.75 0.06 -4.40
C ASN A 46 -1.84 -0.01 -5.66
N GLY A 47 -1.49 1.13 -6.26
CA GLY A 47 -0.60 1.20 -7.43
C GLY A 47 0.83 0.67 -7.27
N ARG A 48 1.35 0.44 -6.05
CA ARG A 48 2.74 -0.06 -5.85
C ARG A 48 2.85 -1.59 -5.87
N ARG A 49 1.75 -2.33 -6.00
CA ARG A 49 1.75 -3.82 -5.92
C ARG A 49 1.89 -4.56 -7.24
N SER A 50 1.49 -3.96 -8.36
CA SER A 50 1.61 -4.61 -9.68
C SER A 50 3.07 -4.94 -10.07
N ARG A 51 4.09 -4.33 -9.44
CA ARG A 51 5.51 -4.60 -9.72
C ARG A 51 6.21 -5.61 -8.80
N ARG A 52 5.63 -5.99 -7.65
CA ARG A 52 6.29 -6.88 -6.69
C ARG A 52 5.80 -8.33 -6.71
N SER A 53 4.69 -8.63 -7.40
CA SER A 53 4.23 -10.02 -7.63
C SER A 53 4.87 -10.69 -8.85
N GLN A 54 5.66 -9.97 -9.66
CA GLN A 54 6.33 -10.51 -10.85
C GLN A 54 7.58 -11.37 -10.58
N THR A 55 7.78 -11.86 -9.36
CA THR A 55 8.86 -12.81 -9.04
C THR A 55 8.34 -14.07 -8.37
N GLN A 56 7.40 -14.76 -9.03
CA GLN A 56 7.23 -16.22 -8.87
C GLN A 56 6.96 -16.91 -10.23
N SER A 57 7.75 -16.59 -11.26
CA SER A 57 7.88 -17.47 -12.42
C SER A 57 8.89 -18.59 -12.11
N TRP A 58 8.42 -19.62 -11.42
CA TRP A 58 9.12 -20.91 -11.33
C TRP A 58 8.21 -22.10 -11.68
N ILE A 59 6.90 -21.87 -11.80
CA ILE A 59 5.90 -22.88 -12.13
C ILE A 59 5.66 -22.99 -13.66
N GLN A 60 6.24 -22.12 -14.48
CA GLN A 60 6.15 -22.19 -15.96
C GLN A 60 6.91 -23.37 -16.60
N PHE A 61 7.53 -24.25 -15.81
CA PHE A 61 8.30 -25.39 -16.34
C PHE A 61 7.50 -26.69 -16.57
N PHE A 62 6.22 -26.77 -16.19
CA PHE A 62 5.41 -27.97 -16.41
C PHE A 62 4.15 -27.72 -17.26
N SER A 63 4.26 -28.16 -18.52
CA SER A 63 3.18 -28.50 -19.47
C SER A 63 2.53 -27.38 -20.29
N PRO A 64 2.65 -27.40 -21.64
CA PRO A 64 1.96 -26.49 -22.55
C PRO A 64 0.48 -26.85 -22.81
N LEU A 65 -0.07 -27.87 -22.13
CA LEU A 65 -1.40 -28.41 -22.43
C LEU A 65 -2.57 -27.80 -21.62
N TRP A 66 -2.29 -26.92 -20.64
CA TRP A 66 -3.33 -26.32 -19.79
C TRP A 66 -3.81 -24.92 -20.24
N GLY A 67 -3.14 -24.31 -21.23
CA GLY A 67 -3.46 -22.94 -21.68
C GLY A 67 -4.75 -22.81 -22.50
N HIS A 68 -5.32 -23.91 -23.00
CA HIS A 68 -6.46 -23.86 -23.92
C HIS A 68 -7.84 -24.13 -23.28
N LEU A 69 -7.90 -24.51 -22.00
CA LEU A 69 -9.15 -24.89 -21.32
C LEU A 69 -9.68 -23.84 -20.34
N MET A 70 -8.89 -22.83 -19.98
CA MET A 70 -9.30 -21.79 -19.02
C MET A 70 -9.41 -20.44 -19.75
N GLY A 71 -10.43 -20.32 -20.59
CA GLY A 71 -10.94 -19.04 -21.07
C GLY A 71 -11.62 -18.28 -19.94
N ARG A 72 -10.84 -17.91 -18.92
CA ARG A 72 -11.26 -17.06 -17.82
C ARG A 72 -10.19 -16.00 -17.68
N GLU A 73 -10.54 -14.79 -18.06
CA GLU A 73 -9.80 -13.57 -17.76
C GLU A 73 -9.42 -13.63 -16.28
N GLU A 74 -8.17 -14.01 -16.03
CA GLU A 74 -7.57 -14.13 -14.72
C GLU A 74 -7.46 -12.69 -14.23
N ARG A 75 -8.53 -12.19 -13.58
CA ARG A 75 -8.42 -11.02 -12.73
C ARG A 75 -7.37 -11.42 -11.70
N ASP A 76 -6.15 -10.95 -11.93
CA ASP A 76 -5.00 -11.14 -11.07
C ASP A 76 -5.47 -10.83 -9.65
N GLU A 77 -5.76 -11.88 -8.87
CA GLU A 77 -6.40 -11.73 -7.57
C GLU A 77 -5.35 -11.09 -6.67
N THR A 78 -5.42 -9.76 -6.55
CA THR A 78 -4.44 -9.02 -5.75
C THR A 78 -4.48 -9.55 -4.32
N LEU A 79 -3.35 -10.07 -3.84
CA LEU A 79 -3.24 -10.64 -2.50
C LEU A 79 -2.78 -9.57 -1.51
N CYS A 80 -3.43 -9.50 -0.35
CA CYS A 80 -2.95 -8.81 0.84
C CYS A 80 -1.55 -9.30 1.26
N LEU A 81 -0.80 -8.49 2.01
CA LEU A 81 0.53 -8.84 2.53
C LEU A 81 0.51 -10.10 3.42
N CYS A 82 -0.64 -10.43 4.00
CA CYS A 82 -0.83 -11.67 4.76
C CYS A 82 -1.18 -12.90 3.89
N GLY A 83 -1.17 -12.76 2.56
CA GLY A 83 -1.46 -13.84 1.60
C GLY A 83 -2.95 -14.11 1.36
N ARG A 84 -3.87 -13.39 2.02
CA ARG A 84 -5.32 -13.46 1.77
C ARG A 84 -5.74 -12.54 0.62
N PRO A 85 -6.96 -12.67 0.05
CA PRO A 85 -7.47 -11.69 -0.91
C PRO A 85 -7.41 -10.25 -0.37
N LEU A 86 -7.18 -9.27 -1.26
CA LEU A 86 -7.25 -7.86 -0.92
C LEU A 86 -8.63 -7.53 -0.32
N PRO A 87 -8.72 -6.64 0.69
CA PRO A 87 -10.03 -6.13 1.09
C PRO A 87 -10.71 -5.41 -0.08
N LEU A 88 -12.05 -5.40 -0.04
CA LEU A 88 -12.83 -4.50 -0.89
C LEU A 88 -12.43 -3.05 -0.55
N LEU A 89 -12.16 -2.25 -1.56
CA LEU A 89 -11.94 -0.81 -1.41
C LEU A 89 -13.27 -0.08 -1.65
N GLU A 90 -13.61 0.82 -0.74
CA GLU A 90 -14.78 1.68 -0.85
C GLU A 90 -14.36 3.11 -1.16
N ASN A 91 -15.19 3.83 -1.91
CA ASN A 91 -14.97 5.23 -2.25
C ASN A 91 -15.42 6.14 -1.10
N TYR A 92 -14.50 6.96 -0.62
CA TYR A 92 -14.75 7.96 0.41
C TYR A 92 -14.33 9.33 -0.08
N SER A 93 -15.20 10.31 0.18
CA SER A 93 -14.90 11.71 -0.05
C SER A 93 -14.67 12.42 1.28
N PHE A 94 -13.56 13.13 1.39
CA PHE A 94 -13.20 13.89 2.58
C PHE A 94 -13.19 15.37 2.23
N THR A 95 -13.83 16.17 3.09
CA THR A 95 -13.79 17.63 3.00
C THR A 95 -12.90 18.17 4.10
N PHE A 96 -11.84 18.88 3.73
CA PHE A 96 -10.97 19.58 4.67
C PHE A 96 -11.60 20.87 5.16
N VAL A 97 -11.07 21.42 6.25
CA VAL A 97 -11.49 22.73 6.80
C VAL A 97 -11.30 23.89 5.81
N SER A 98 -10.42 23.73 4.81
CA SER A 98 -10.23 24.67 3.71
C SER A 98 -11.39 24.68 2.71
N GLY A 99 -12.29 23.70 2.78
CA GLY A 99 -13.30 23.43 1.76
C GLY A 99 -12.80 22.55 0.61
N GLU A 100 -11.49 22.22 0.59
CA GLU A 100 -10.94 21.27 -0.38
C GLU A 100 -11.56 19.88 -0.18
N GLN A 101 -11.96 19.25 -1.28
CA GLN A 101 -12.49 17.90 -1.29
C GLN A 101 -11.51 16.97 -1.98
N VAL A 102 -11.29 15.80 -1.39
CA VAL A 102 -10.44 14.74 -1.95
C VAL A 102 -11.15 13.41 -1.87
N GLU A 103 -10.91 12.56 -2.87
CA GLU A 103 -11.51 11.24 -2.96
C GLU A 103 -10.44 10.16 -2.84
N TYR A 104 -10.80 9.11 -2.11
CA TYR A 104 -9.94 7.96 -1.89
C TYR A 104 -10.75 6.67 -2.01
N GLU A 105 -10.12 5.66 -2.59
CA GLU A 105 -10.49 4.26 -2.40
C GLU A 105 -9.77 3.76 -1.16
N ILE A 106 -10.48 3.22 -0.17
CA ILE A 106 -9.88 2.73 1.08
C ILE A 106 -10.52 1.41 1.50
N GLY A 107 -9.70 0.47 1.99
CA GLY A 107 -10.19 -0.78 2.58
C GLY A 107 -9.17 -1.38 3.56
N GLN A 108 -9.66 -2.04 4.62
CA GLN A 108 -8.81 -2.65 5.64
C GLN A 108 -8.91 -4.18 5.60
N CYS A 109 -7.76 -4.86 5.57
CA CYS A 109 -7.74 -6.31 5.66
C CYS A 109 -8.25 -6.77 7.04
N PRO A 110 -9.29 -7.61 7.12
CA PRO A 110 -9.85 -8.03 8.41
C PRO A 110 -8.91 -8.93 9.22
N HIS A 111 -7.88 -9.50 8.58
CA HIS A 111 -6.95 -10.43 9.23
C HIS A 111 -5.71 -9.72 9.79
N CYS A 112 -4.95 -9.02 8.94
CA CYS A 112 -3.71 -8.36 9.36
C CYS A 112 -3.85 -6.84 9.59
N ARG A 113 -5.06 -6.29 9.42
CA ARG A 113 -5.42 -4.88 9.63
C ARG A 113 -4.68 -3.87 8.76
N THR A 114 -3.87 -4.32 7.81
CA THR A 114 -3.25 -3.46 6.78
C THR A 114 -4.33 -2.71 6.02
N ILE A 115 -4.16 -1.39 5.90
CA ILE A 115 -5.05 -0.52 5.13
C ILE A 115 -4.47 -0.32 3.73
N TYR A 116 -5.30 -0.57 2.73
CA TYR A 116 -5.02 -0.31 1.34
C TYR A 116 -5.75 0.94 0.91
N TRP A 117 -5.08 1.76 0.11
CA TRP A 117 -5.67 2.98 -0.39
C TRP A 117 -5.15 3.37 -1.76
N ASP A 118 -5.93 4.15 -2.49
CA ASP A 118 -5.43 4.97 -3.58
C ASP A 118 -6.18 6.30 -3.65
N LYS A 119 -5.54 7.31 -4.24
CA LYS A 119 -6.21 8.58 -4.52
C LYS A 119 -6.86 8.49 -5.89
N VAL A 120 -8.14 8.84 -5.97
CA VAL A 120 -8.90 8.90 -7.22
C VAL A 120 -8.58 10.18 -7.99
#